data_AF-A0AAE0KRU6-F1
#
_entry.id   AF-A0AAE0KRU6-F1
#
_cell.length_a   1.000
_cell.length_b   1.000
_cell.length_c   1.000
_cell.angle_alpha   90.00
_cell.angle_beta   90.00
_cell.angle_gamma   90.00
#
_symmetry.space_group_name_H-M   'P 1'
#
loop_
_entity.id
_entity.type
_entity.pdbx_description
1 polymer ?
#
loop_
_entity_poly.entity_id
_entity_poly.type
_entity_poly.pdbx_seq_one_letter_code
_entity_poly.pdbx_strand_id
1 'polypeptide(L)'
;MHSQPPIDARPPRRTSSKYDYVKVRVWLGEKGDHYYVLSRFLVSRMLSVTKIPQPVAIKMSLELKKLLVDGDKLDVSQPEMEDNLFNIMKRRGYGDEYVSRYRMMTQFHHLRVPLIVLICGTACVGKSTIATQLAERLNLPNVLHTDLICDILRADSGPLNPQPLFSRAPPPTDVVHEYLRECRVVRKGVEGEVHKCLRDGKPIILEGLHLDPGLYLNLVARSSEPSVSE
;
A
#
# COMPACT_ATOMS: atom_id res chain seq x y z
N MET A 1 -9.59 -2.53 55.65
CA MET A 1 -9.21 -1.21 55.08
C MET A 1 -8.22 -1.46 53.96
N HIS A 2 -8.61 -1.20 52.71
CA HIS A 2 -7.78 -0.68 51.61
C HIS A 2 -8.65 -0.63 50.35
N SER A 3 -9.47 0.42 50.29
CA SER A 3 -10.11 0.86 49.06
C SER A 3 -9.05 1.50 48.15
N GLN A 4 -8.79 0.88 47.00
CA GLN A 4 -8.00 1.51 45.93
C GLN A 4 -8.77 2.72 45.37
N PRO A 5 -8.09 3.85 45.08
CA PRO A 5 -8.74 4.99 44.47
C PRO A 5 -9.10 4.70 43.00
N PRO A 6 -10.17 5.31 42.47
CA PRO A 6 -10.58 5.09 41.10
C PRO A 6 -9.54 5.67 40.13
N ILE A 7 -9.19 4.86 39.13
CA ILE A 7 -8.33 5.24 38.00
C ILE A 7 -9.04 6.36 37.23
N ASP A 8 -8.42 7.53 37.18
CA ASP A 8 -8.90 8.71 36.46
C ASP A 8 -8.95 8.41 34.94
N ALA A 9 -10.12 7.96 34.47
CA ALA A 9 -10.35 7.63 33.08
C ALA A 9 -10.43 8.92 32.26
N ARG A 10 -9.29 9.37 31.73
CA ARG A 10 -9.22 10.45 30.74
C ARG A 10 -10.25 10.16 29.62
N PRO A 11 -11.09 11.13 29.24
CA PRO A 11 -12.07 10.92 28.19
C PRO A 11 -11.36 10.52 26.89
N PRO A 12 -11.95 9.61 26.09
CA PRO A 12 -11.36 9.19 24.83
C PRO A 12 -11.08 10.41 23.97
N ARG A 13 -9.82 10.55 23.51
CA ARG A 13 -9.42 11.65 22.62
C ARG A 13 -10.35 11.65 21.40
N ARG A 14 -11.17 12.68 21.25
CA ARG A 14 -11.99 12.89 20.05
C ARG A 14 -11.07 12.96 18.83
N THR A 15 -11.13 11.92 18.00
CA THR A 15 -10.41 11.84 16.72
C THR A 15 -11.10 12.64 15.62
N SER A 16 -12.39 12.97 15.81
CA SER A 16 -13.18 13.81 14.91
C SER A 16 -13.08 15.29 15.26
N SER A 17 -13.02 16.11 14.21
CA SER A 17 -13.09 17.57 14.30
C SER A 17 -14.50 18.04 13.98
N LYS A 18 -14.93 19.20 14.52
CA LYS A 18 -16.21 19.82 14.11
C LYS A 18 -16.31 20.05 12.58
N TYR A 19 -15.16 20.23 11.95
CA TYR A 19 -15.03 20.43 10.50
C TYR A 19 -15.30 19.17 9.67
N ASP A 20 -15.34 17.97 10.29
CA ASP A 20 -15.63 16.72 9.59
C ASP A 20 -17.11 16.58 9.21
N TYR A 21 -17.99 17.29 9.92
CA TYR A 21 -19.43 17.29 9.64
C TYR A 21 -19.80 18.16 8.44
N VAL A 22 -18.87 19.01 7.96
CA VAL A 22 -19.08 19.88 6.80
C VAL A 22 -18.55 19.17 5.54
N LYS A 23 -19.44 18.95 4.57
CA LYS A 23 -19.08 18.35 3.29
C LYS A 23 -18.45 19.43 2.41
N VAL A 24 -17.23 19.18 1.96
CA VAL A 24 -16.55 19.98 0.94
C VAL A 24 -16.44 19.08 -0.28
N ARG A 25 -17.07 19.47 -1.39
CA ARG A 25 -17.06 18.76 -2.67
C ARG A 25 -15.86 19.22 -3.47
N VAL A 26 -15.07 18.25 -3.93
CA VAL A 26 -13.94 18.48 -4.82
C VAL A 26 -14.31 17.94 -6.19
N TRP A 27 -14.38 18.84 -7.16
CA TRP A 27 -14.80 18.56 -8.53
C TRP A 27 -13.62 18.12 -9.39
N LEU A 28 -13.82 17.05 -10.16
CA LEU A 28 -12.86 16.40 -11.02
C LEU A 28 -13.20 16.64 -12.49
N GLY A 29 -12.17 16.77 -13.33
CA GLY A 29 -12.28 16.95 -14.78
C GLY A 29 -12.60 18.39 -15.21
N GLU A 30 -12.30 18.71 -16.46
CA GLU A 30 -12.49 20.06 -17.03
C GLU A 30 -13.97 20.49 -17.10
N LYS A 31 -14.89 19.52 -17.15
CA LYS A 31 -16.34 19.74 -17.21
C LYS A 31 -17.05 19.67 -15.86
N GLY A 32 -16.36 19.26 -14.79
CA GLY A 32 -16.96 19.13 -13.47
C GLY A 32 -18.07 18.08 -13.37
N ASP A 33 -18.01 17.00 -14.13
CA ASP A 33 -19.09 15.99 -14.17
C ASP A 33 -19.12 15.09 -12.92
N HIS A 34 -18.00 15.00 -12.20
CA HIS A 34 -17.84 14.13 -11.04
C HIS A 34 -17.22 14.88 -9.86
N TYR A 35 -17.69 14.56 -8.65
CA TYR A 35 -17.10 15.07 -7.42
C TYR A 35 -16.92 13.98 -6.38
N TYR A 36 -15.99 14.23 -5.46
CA TYR A 36 -15.85 13.45 -4.23
C TYR A 36 -15.90 14.38 -3.01
N VAL A 37 -16.16 13.83 -1.83
CA VAL A 37 -16.11 14.59 -0.58
C VAL A 37 -14.69 14.55 -0.03
N LEU A 38 -14.12 15.73 0.23
CA LEU A 38 -12.78 15.87 0.78
C LEU A 38 -12.64 15.10 2.11
N SER A 39 -11.78 14.08 2.11
CA SER A 39 -11.44 13.28 3.29
C SER A 39 -10.09 13.67 3.86
N ARG A 40 -10.07 14.14 5.12
CA ARG A 40 -8.82 14.46 5.82
C ARG A 40 -7.90 13.24 5.94
N PHE A 41 -8.48 12.05 6.07
CA PHE A 41 -7.70 10.81 6.17
C PHE A 41 -6.99 10.48 4.86
N LEU A 42 -7.65 10.63 3.72
CA LEU A 42 -7.02 10.38 2.42
C LEU A 42 -5.93 11.41 2.12
N VAL A 43 -6.17 12.69 2.43
CA VAL A 43 -5.16 13.74 2.29
C VAL A 43 -3.96 13.47 3.19
N SER A 44 -4.16 13.11 4.46
CA SER A 44 -3.04 12.81 5.36
C SER A 44 -2.25 11.59 4.91
N ARG A 45 -2.90 10.54 4.41
CA ARG A 45 -2.22 9.38 3.82
C ARG A 45 -1.40 9.75 2.59
N MET A 46 -1.92 10.60 1.71
CA MET A 46 -1.17 11.05 0.53
C MET A 46 0.06 11.87 0.93
N LEU A 47 -0.09 12.79 1.89
CA LEU A 47 1.04 13.56 2.42
C LEU A 47 2.11 12.67 3.05
N SER A 48 1.73 11.62 3.77
CA SER A 48 2.70 10.71 4.41
C SER A 48 3.57 9.95 3.41
N VAL A 49 3.04 9.61 2.22
CA VAL A 49 3.84 9.00 1.14
C VAL A 49 4.98 9.93 0.68
N THR A 50 4.79 11.24 0.80
CA THR A 50 5.80 12.25 0.43
C THR A 50 6.91 12.43 1.47
N LYS A 51 7.03 11.53 2.46
CA LYS A 51 7.94 11.58 3.61
C LYS A 51 7.59 12.61 4.68
N ILE A 52 6.36 13.12 4.70
CA ILE A 52 5.87 13.99 5.78
C ILE A 52 5.49 13.10 6.98
N PRO A 53 5.96 13.40 8.21
CA PRO A 53 5.57 12.61 9.38
C PRO A 53 4.05 12.60 9.60
N GLN A 54 3.48 11.43 9.91
CA GLN A 54 2.04 11.23 10.10
C GLN A 54 1.37 12.28 11.02
N PRO A 55 1.93 12.65 12.19
CA PRO A 55 1.32 13.67 13.05
C PRO A 55 1.23 15.05 12.39
N VAL A 56 2.19 15.37 11.51
CA VAL A 56 2.21 16.64 10.77
C VAL A 56 1.20 16.59 9.62
N ALA A 57 1.15 15.48 8.86
CA ALA A 57 0.19 15.27 7.80
C ALA A 57 -1.27 15.41 8.28
N ILE A 58 -1.60 14.84 9.45
CA ILE A 58 -2.94 14.98 10.07
C ILE A 58 -3.28 16.44 10.40
N LYS A 59 -2.29 17.22 10.88
CA LYS A 59 -2.49 18.65 11.17
C LYS A 59 -2.69 19.46 9.89
N MET A 60 -1.95 19.14 8.83
CA MET A 60 -2.05 19.79 7.52
C MET A 60 -3.38 19.51 6.85
N SER A 61 -3.85 18.26 6.87
CA SER A 61 -5.16 17.91 6.34
C SER A 61 -6.30 18.59 7.09
N LEU A 62 -6.15 18.78 8.40
CA LEU A 62 -7.10 19.57 9.20
C LEU A 62 -7.05 21.05 8.84
N GLU A 63 -5.86 21.62 8.70
CA GLU A 63 -5.67 23.03 8.30
C GLU A 63 -6.28 23.32 6.93
N LEU A 64 -6.09 22.43 5.95
CA LEU A 64 -6.75 22.51 4.64
C LEU A 64 -8.28 22.52 4.79
N LYS A 65 -8.82 21.58 5.57
CA LYS A 65 -10.27 21.48 5.77
C LYS A 65 -10.83 22.75 6.43
N LYS A 66 -10.13 23.30 7.43
CA LYS A 66 -10.51 24.57 8.08
C LYS A 66 -10.50 25.72 7.10
N LEU A 67 -9.42 25.87 6.33
CA LEU A 67 -9.27 26.95 5.35
C LEU A 67 -10.44 26.96 4.34
N LEU A 68 -10.84 25.79 3.84
CA LEU A 68 -11.94 25.68 2.89
C LEU A 68 -13.30 25.98 3.54
N VAL A 69 -13.56 25.42 4.72
CA VAL A 69 -14.85 25.61 5.41
C VAL A 69 -15.03 27.04 5.95
N ASP A 70 -14.02 27.58 6.62
CA ASP A 70 -14.07 28.94 7.18
C ASP A 70 -14.09 30.01 6.06
N GLY A 71 -13.57 29.68 4.87
CA GLY A 71 -13.64 30.52 3.67
C GLY A 71 -14.89 30.33 2.81
N ASP A 72 -15.89 29.57 3.28
CA ASP A 72 -17.12 29.21 2.56
C ASP A 72 -16.90 28.53 1.18
N LYS A 73 -15.73 27.91 1.01
CA LYS A 73 -15.35 27.16 -0.19
C LYS A 73 -15.78 25.70 -0.06
N LEU A 74 -17.10 25.47 -0.13
CA LEU A 74 -17.68 24.13 -0.02
C LEU A 74 -17.67 23.36 -1.35
N ASP A 75 -17.43 24.04 -2.46
CA ASP A 75 -17.30 23.50 -3.81
C ASP A 75 -16.01 24.02 -4.42
N VAL A 76 -15.02 23.15 -4.60
CA VAL A 76 -13.70 23.53 -5.13
C VAL A 76 -13.27 22.59 -6.24
N SER A 77 -12.48 23.11 -7.18
CA SER A 77 -11.84 22.26 -8.20
C SER A 77 -10.65 21.48 -7.60
N GLN A 78 -10.26 20.37 -8.23
CA GLN A 78 -9.05 19.63 -7.84
C GLN A 78 -7.79 20.51 -7.84
N PRO A 79 -7.50 21.34 -8.88
CA PRO A 79 -6.35 22.24 -8.86
C PRO A 79 -6.40 23.26 -7.72
N GLU A 80 -7.58 23.85 -7.46
CA GLU A 80 -7.72 24.82 -6.35
C GLU A 80 -7.46 24.17 -4.99
N MET A 81 -7.96 22.95 -4.76
CA MET A 81 -7.70 22.19 -3.54
C MET A 81 -6.20 21.90 -3.39
N GLU A 82 -5.54 21.47 -4.47
CA GLU A 82 -4.10 21.20 -4.50
C GLU A 82 -3.26 22.44 -4.25
N ASP A 83 -3.59 23.58 -4.85
CA ASP A 83 -2.87 24.85 -4.63
C ASP A 83 -2.95 25.28 -3.16
N ASN A 84 -4.14 25.18 -2.55
CA ASN A 84 -4.31 25.44 -1.13
C ASN A 84 -3.47 24.48 -0.26
N LEU A 85 -3.44 23.19 -0.61
CA LEU A 85 -2.63 22.20 0.08
C LEU A 85 -1.13 22.49 -0.06
N PHE A 86 -0.64 22.81 -1.26
CA PHE A 86 0.76 23.11 -1.52
C PHE A 86 1.19 24.40 -0.83
N ASN A 87 0.31 25.40 -0.72
CA ASN A 87 0.56 26.60 0.07
C ASN A 87 0.68 26.29 1.58
N ILE A 88 -0.13 25.36 2.11
CA ILE A 88 0.02 24.88 3.50
C ILE A 88 1.33 24.10 3.68
N MET A 89 1.71 23.28 2.70
CA MET A 89 2.99 22.55 2.70
C MET A 89 4.18 23.51 2.77
N LYS A 90 4.23 24.50 1.88
CA LYS A 90 5.30 25.50 1.82
C LYS A 90 5.42 26.28 3.12
N ARG A 91 4.30 26.74 3.71
CA ARG A 91 4.29 27.46 5.00
C ARG A 91 4.85 26.64 6.17
N ARG A 92 4.82 25.31 6.09
CA ARG A 92 5.35 24.40 7.13
C ARG A 92 6.77 23.92 6.84
N GLY A 93 7.44 24.46 5.83
CA GLY A 93 8.81 24.10 5.44
C GLY A 93 8.90 22.92 4.47
N TYR A 94 7.77 22.43 3.94
CA TYR A 94 7.77 21.39 2.91
C TYR A 94 7.75 22.05 1.53
N GLY A 95 8.95 22.25 0.97
CA GLY A 95 9.17 22.93 -0.31
C GLY A 95 8.81 22.08 -1.54
N ASP A 96 9.31 22.52 -2.70
CA ASP A 96 8.92 21.97 -4.01
C ASP A 96 9.30 20.49 -4.19
N GLU A 97 10.31 19.98 -3.48
CA GLU A 97 10.66 18.55 -3.50
C GLU A 97 9.49 17.67 -3.01
N TYR A 98 8.78 18.09 -1.96
CA TYR A 98 7.63 17.36 -1.42
C TYR A 98 6.42 17.46 -2.36
N VAL A 99 6.25 18.61 -3.01
CA VAL A 99 5.21 18.81 -4.04
C VAL A 99 5.48 17.93 -5.25
N SER A 100 6.74 17.80 -5.67
CA SER A 100 7.15 16.88 -6.74
C SER A 100 6.83 15.43 -6.39
N ARG A 101 7.16 14.98 -5.17
CA ARG A 101 6.79 13.65 -4.67
C ARG A 101 5.27 13.43 -4.62
N TYR A 102 4.52 14.45 -4.19
CA TYR A 102 3.05 14.39 -4.18
C TYR A 102 2.52 14.15 -5.60
N ARG A 103 2.94 14.98 -6.57
CA ARG A 103 2.53 14.87 -7.98
C ARG A 103 2.93 13.54 -8.60
N MET A 104 4.15 13.07 -8.33
CA MET A 104 4.60 11.75 -8.76
C MET A 104 3.67 10.65 -8.22
N MET A 105 3.32 10.70 -6.93
CA MET A 105 2.48 9.66 -6.33
C MET A 105 1.03 9.72 -6.83
N THR A 106 0.47 10.92 -7.02
CA THR A 106 -0.87 11.05 -7.59
C THR A 106 -0.90 10.56 -9.05
N GLN A 107 0.13 10.87 -9.84
CA GLN A 107 0.28 10.32 -11.20
C GLN A 107 0.43 8.80 -11.20
N PHE A 108 1.25 8.23 -10.30
CA PHE A 108 1.41 6.78 -10.16
C PHE A 108 0.06 6.07 -9.93
N HIS A 109 -0.76 6.60 -9.02
CA HIS A 109 -2.09 6.05 -8.75
C HIS A 109 -3.10 6.30 -9.89
N HIS A 110 -3.02 7.45 -10.55
CA HIS A 110 -3.94 7.81 -11.63
C HIS A 110 -3.68 7.00 -12.90
N LEU A 111 -2.41 6.87 -13.30
CA LEU A 111 -1.97 6.11 -14.46
C LEU A 111 -2.03 4.59 -14.24
N ARG A 112 -2.32 4.15 -13.00
CA ARG A 112 -2.31 2.73 -12.61
C ARG A 112 -1.02 2.04 -13.06
N VAL A 113 0.13 2.62 -12.73
CA VAL A 113 1.42 2.07 -13.11
C VAL A 113 1.62 0.72 -12.39
N PRO A 114 1.84 -0.40 -13.11
CA PRO A 114 2.09 -1.69 -12.47
C PRO A 114 3.34 -1.65 -11.58
N LEU A 115 3.20 -2.08 -10.32
CA LEU A 115 4.30 -2.16 -9.37
C LEU A 115 4.22 -3.48 -8.60
N ILE A 116 5.25 -4.29 -8.75
CA ILE A 116 5.45 -5.53 -7.99
C ILE A 116 6.66 -5.32 -7.09
N VAL A 117 6.47 -5.46 -5.79
CA VAL A 117 7.56 -5.42 -4.80
C VAL A 117 7.78 -6.83 -4.27
N LEU A 118 9.01 -7.35 -4.42
CA LEU A 118 9.38 -8.67 -3.92
C LEU A 118 10.16 -8.52 -2.61
N ILE A 119 9.70 -9.18 -1.55
CA ILE A 119 10.38 -9.25 -0.26
C ILE A 119 10.71 -10.71 0.04
N CYS A 120 11.91 -11.12 -0.34
CA CYS A 120 12.39 -12.50 -0.18
C CYS A 120 13.32 -12.63 1.03
N GLY A 121 13.39 -13.84 1.60
CA GLY A 121 14.40 -14.18 2.60
C GLY A 121 13.95 -15.27 3.57
N THR A 122 14.85 -15.66 4.46
CA THR A 122 14.64 -16.75 5.42
C THR A 122 13.59 -16.43 6.48
N ALA A 123 13.19 -17.43 7.27
CA ALA A 123 12.26 -17.24 8.38
C ALA A 123 12.81 -16.27 9.45
N CYS A 124 11.91 -15.58 10.16
CA CYS A 124 12.21 -14.74 11.33
C CYS A 124 13.16 -13.54 11.12
N VAL A 125 13.41 -13.09 9.89
CA VAL A 125 14.23 -11.88 9.61
C VAL A 125 13.45 -10.56 9.56
N GLY A 126 12.15 -10.58 9.90
CA GLY A 126 11.30 -9.38 9.91
C GLY A 126 10.69 -9.00 8.55
N LYS A 127 10.65 -9.92 7.57
CA LYS A 127 10.08 -9.69 6.23
C LYS A 127 8.65 -9.15 6.28
N SER A 128 7.76 -9.83 6.99
CA SER A 128 6.35 -9.42 7.11
C SER A 128 6.23 -8.04 7.78
N THR A 129 7.08 -7.72 8.76
CA THR A 129 7.10 -6.39 9.37
C THR A 129 7.45 -5.30 8.36
N ILE A 130 8.49 -5.52 7.54
CA ILE A 130 8.88 -4.58 6.48
C ILE A 130 7.78 -4.48 5.43
N ALA A 131 7.19 -5.60 5.01
CA ALA A 131 6.11 -5.65 4.03
C ALA A 131 4.89 -4.84 4.49
N THR A 132 4.42 -5.05 5.73
CA THR A 132 3.30 -4.31 6.30
C THR A 132 3.62 -2.81 6.42
N GLN A 133 4.79 -2.45 6.95
CA GLN A 133 5.19 -1.04 7.07
C GLN A 133 5.32 -0.35 5.70
N LEU A 134 5.81 -1.07 4.69
CA LEU A 134 5.93 -0.57 3.33
C LEU A 134 4.55 -0.37 2.70
N ALA A 135 3.66 -1.35 2.83
CA ALA A 135 2.29 -1.29 2.34
C ALA A 135 1.54 -0.09 2.94
N GLU A 136 1.65 0.10 4.25
CA GLU A 136 1.06 1.24 4.95
C GLU A 136 1.63 2.57 4.47
N ARG A 137 2.95 2.68 4.33
CA ARG A 137 3.63 3.91 3.91
C ARG A 137 3.36 4.31 2.46
N LEU A 138 3.28 3.34 1.55
CA LEU A 138 3.05 3.58 0.13
C LEU A 138 1.57 3.51 -0.26
N ASN A 139 0.66 3.29 0.69
CA ASN A 139 -0.77 3.08 0.45
C ASN A 139 -1.05 1.94 -0.54
N LEU A 140 -0.29 0.85 -0.45
CA LEU A 140 -0.49 -0.33 -1.30
C LEU A 140 -1.50 -1.27 -0.63
N PRO A 141 -2.64 -1.57 -1.27
CA PRO A 141 -3.70 -2.35 -0.65
C PRO A 141 -3.42 -3.85 -0.60
N ASN A 142 -2.54 -4.35 -1.48
CA ASN A 142 -2.35 -5.78 -1.69
C ASN A 142 -0.98 -6.24 -1.21
N VAL A 143 -0.97 -7.01 -0.12
CA VAL A 143 0.20 -7.76 0.36
C VAL A 143 -0.17 -9.24 0.30
N LEU A 144 0.63 -10.03 -0.41
CA LEU A 144 0.43 -11.47 -0.56
C LEU A 144 1.60 -12.21 0.07
N HIS A 145 1.28 -13.08 1.01
CA HIS A 145 2.25 -13.92 1.71
C HIS A 145 2.36 -15.28 1.00
N THR A 146 3.53 -15.63 0.47
CA THR A 146 3.74 -16.91 -0.22
C THR A 146 3.56 -18.10 0.71
N ASP A 147 3.78 -17.92 2.01
CA ASP A 147 3.65 -18.97 3.01
C ASP A 147 2.20 -19.45 3.09
N LEU A 148 1.21 -18.54 3.02
CA LEU A 148 -0.21 -18.90 2.94
C LEU A 148 -0.54 -19.68 1.67
N ILE A 149 0.07 -19.31 0.54
CA ILE A 149 -0.08 -20.02 -0.73
C ILE A 149 0.55 -21.41 -0.63
N CYS A 150 1.70 -21.55 0.03
CA CYS A 150 2.31 -22.84 0.30
C CYS A 150 1.40 -23.73 1.13
N ASP A 151 0.82 -23.21 2.21
CA ASP A 151 -0.06 -24.00 3.08
C ASP A 151 -1.30 -24.51 2.34
N ILE A 152 -1.89 -23.67 1.48
CA ILE A 152 -2.99 -24.08 0.58
C ILE A 152 -2.52 -25.17 -0.39
N LEU A 153 -1.34 -25.00 -1.00
CA LEU A 153 -0.80 -25.96 -1.97
C LEU A 153 -0.26 -27.25 -1.32
N ARG A 154 -0.14 -27.29 0.01
CA ARG A 154 0.17 -28.48 0.81
C ARG A 154 -1.08 -29.22 1.29
N ALA A 155 -2.24 -28.58 1.25
CA ALA A 155 -3.50 -29.20 1.65
C ALA A 155 -3.90 -30.31 0.67
N ASP A 156 -4.41 -31.41 1.22
CA ASP A 156 -5.06 -32.56 0.59
C ASP A 156 -4.73 -32.82 -0.90
N SER A 157 -3.69 -33.64 -1.15
CA SER A 157 -3.22 -34.04 -2.49
C SER A 157 -2.66 -32.88 -3.35
N GLY A 158 -2.27 -31.79 -2.72
CA GLY A 158 -1.62 -30.66 -3.40
C GLY A 158 -0.24 -30.98 -3.99
N PRO A 159 0.27 -30.11 -4.89
CA PRO A 159 1.53 -30.33 -5.63
C PRO A 159 2.80 -30.20 -4.77
N LEU A 160 2.67 -29.74 -3.52
CA LEU A 160 3.76 -29.60 -2.56
C LEU A 160 3.75 -30.76 -1.56
N ASN A 161 4.92 -31.05 -0.99
CA ASN A 161 4.99 -32.02 0.10
C ASN A 161 4.25 -31.46 1.34
N PRO A 162 3.38 -32.25 2.00
CA PRO A 162 2.69 -31.82 3.21
C PRO A 162 3.63 -31.35 4.32
N GLN A 163 4.83 -31.94 4.40
CA GLN A 163 5.86 -31.53 5.35
C GLN A 163 6.79 -30.47 4.75
N PRO A 164 7.02 -29.33 5.45
CA PRO A 164 7.93 -28.31 4.99
C PRO A 164 9.37 -28.85 4.90
N LEU A 165 10.16 -28.28 3.99
CA LEU A 165 11.49 -28.79 3.62
C LEU A 165 12.43 -29.00 4.82
N PHE A 166 12.38 -28.09 5.80
CA PHE A 166 13.22 -28.12 7.01
C PHE A 166 12.80 -29.18 8.05
N SER A 167 11.62 -29.77 7.93
CA SER A 167 11.12 -30.79 8.88
C SER A 167 11.12 -32.21 8.31
N ARG A 168 11.62 -32.41 7.07
CA ARG A 168 11.61 -33.72 6.41
C ARG A 168 12.70 -34.62 6.96
N ALA A 169 12.34 -35.88 7.23
CA ALA A 169 13.26 -36.92 7.67
C ALA A 169 13.04 -38.21 6.85
N PRO A 170 14.06 -38.72 6.12
CA PRO A 170 15.37 -38.12 5.89
C PRO A 170 15.29 -36.82 5.04
N PRO A 171 16.30 -35.93 5.13
CA PRO A 171 16.35 -34.75 4.26
C PRO A 171 16.50 -35.17 2.79
N PRO A 172 16.02 -34.35 1.83
CA PRO A 172 16.24 -34.59 0.42
C PRO A 172 17.73 -34.64 0.08
N THR A 173 18.09 -35.44 -0.94
CA THR A 173 19.47 -35.52 -1.46
C THR A 173 19.97 -34.19 -2.01
N ASP A 174 19.09 -33.42 -2.66
CA ASP A 174 19.36 -32.05 -3.12
C ASP A 174 18.27 -31.09 -2.60
N VAL A 175 18.56 -30.48 -1.45
CA VAL A 175 17.68 -29.54 -0.76
C VAL A 175 17.45 -28.28 -1.59
N VAL A 176 18.47 -27.80 -2.32
CA VAL A 176 18.37 -26.58 -3.12
C VAL A 176 17.46 -26.81 -4.32
N HIS A 177 17.66 -27.93 -5.03
CA HIS A 177 16.80 -28.29 -6.15
C HIS A 177 15.33 -28.43 -5.71
N GLU A 178 15.07 -29.08 -4.58
CA GLU A 178 13.72 -29.24 -4.05
C GLU A 178 13.10 -27.90 -3.61
N TYR A 179 13.87 -27.02 -2.97
CA TYR A 179 13.42 -25.65 -2.67
C TYR A 179 13.04 -24.87 -3.93
N LEU A 180 13.87 -24.91 -4.97
CA LEU A 180 13.59 -24.25 -6.25
C LEU A 180 12.36 -24.87 -6.94
N ARG A 181 12.15 -26.18 -6.79
CA ARG A 181 10.93 -26.85 -7.26
C ARG A 181 9.70 -26.31 -6.54
N GLU A 182 9.72 -26.22 -5.21
CA GLU A 182 8.61 -25.64 -4.43
C GLU A 182 8.34 -24.19 -4.86
N CYS A 183 9.39 -23.37 -5.03
CA CYS A 183 9.27 -21.98 -5.52
C CYS A 183 8.56 -21.90 -6.89
N ARG A 184 8.87 -22.80 -7.83
CA ARG A 184 8.20 -22.85 -9.14
C ARG A 184 6.72 -23.19 -9.03
N VAL A 185 6.34 -24.07 -8.11
CA VAL A 185 4.93 -24.43 -7.87
C VAL A 185 4.19 -23.25 -7.25
N VAL A 186 4.78 -22.60 -6.24
CA VAL A 186 4.22 -21.40 -5.59
C VAL A 186 4.08 -20.25 -6.57
N ARG A 187 5.07 -20.06 -7.46
CA ARG A 187 5.03 -19.06 -8.54
C ARG A 187 3.78 -19.22 -9.41
N LYS A 188 3.35 -20.45 -9.72
CA LYS A 188 2.11 -20.70 -10.47
C LYS A 188 0.87 -20.31 -9.66
N GLY A 189 0.87 -20.58 -8.35
CA GLY A 189 -0.21 -20.19 -7.45
C GLY A 189 -0.43 -18.67 -7.37
N VAL A 190 0.63 -17.87 -7.53
CA VAL A 190 0.55 -16.39 -7.51
C VAL A 190 0.44 -15.75 -8.90
N GLU A 191 0.46 -16.53 -9.99
CA GLU A 191 0.43 -16.02 -11.37
C GLU A 191 -0.78 -15.12 -11.63
N GLY A 192 -1.95 -15.51 -11.12
CA GLY A 192 -3.18 -14.74 -11.31
C GLY A 192 -3.09 -13.32 -10.73
N GLU A 193 -2.48 -13.16 -9.55
CA GLU A 193 -2.30 -11.86 -8.91
C GLU A 193 -1.21 -11.02 -9.59
N VAL A 194 -0.11 -11.66 -10.01
CA VAL A 194 0.94 -11.01 -10.82
C VAL A 194 0.34 -10.48 -12.12
N HIS A 195 -0.44 -11.30 -12.82
CA HIS A 195 -1.04 -10.92 -14.09
C HIS A 195 -2.10 -9.82 -13.93
N LYS A 196 -2.90 -9.84 -12.85
CA LYS A 196 -3.79 -8.72 -12.49
C LYS A 196 -3.02 -7.44 -12.20
N CYS A 197 -1.88 -7.50 -11.50
CA CYS A 197 -1.04 -6.32 -11.27
C CYS A 197 -0.58 -5.71 -12.61
N LEU A 198 -0.13 -6.55 -13.54
CA LEU A 198 0.38 -6.10 -14.84
C LEU A 198 -0.72 -5.53 -15.74
N ARG A 199 -1.92 -6.13 -15.74
CA ARG A 199 -3.04 -5.66 -16.58
C ARG A 199 -3.81 -4.49 -15.98
N ASP A 200 -4.16 -4.59 -14.69
CA ASP A 200 -5.06 -3.64 -14.03
C ASP A 200 -4.28 -2.49 -13.36
N GLY A 201 -2.96 -2.61 -13.26
CA GLY A 201 -2.11 -1.63 -12.60
C GLY A 201 -2.28 -1.57 -11.09
N LYS A 202 -2.81 -2.65 -10.49
CA LYS A 202 -2.99 -2.76 -9.04
C LYS A 202 -1.68 -3.20 -8.40
N PRO A 203 -1.00 -2.33 -7.64
CA PRO A 203 0.29 -2.67 -7.07
C PRO A 203 0.16 -3.80 -6.05
N ILE A 204 1.20 -4.63 -5.98
CA ILE A 204 1.25 -5.79 -5.09
C ILE A 204 2.63 -5.94 -4.44
N ILE A 205 2.62 -6.28 -3.15
CA ILE A 205 3.81 -6.75 -2.43
C ILE A 205 3.70 -8.27 -2.32
N LEU A 206 4.70 -8.99 -2.83
CA LEU A 206 4.87 -10.43 -2.63
C LEU A 206 5.94 -10.65 -1.57
N GLU A 207 5.60 -11.34 -0.49
CA GLU A 207 6.49 -11.61 0.64
C GLU A 207 6.53 -13.09 1.00
N GLY A 208 7.70 -13.62 1.30
CA GLY A 208 7.82 -14.90 2.00
C GLY A 208 9.07 -15.70 1.65
N LEU A 209 9.10 -16.96 2.10
CA LEU A 209 10.26 -17.83 1.92
C LEU A 209 10.35 -18.35 0.48
N HIS A 210 9.24 -18.83 -0.07
CA HIS A 210 9.16 -19.48 -1.39
C HIS A 210 9.06 -18.48 -2.55
N LEU A 211 9.91 -17.46 -2.51
CA LEU A 211 9.94 -16.37 -3.48
C LEU A 211 11.33 -16.28 -4.11
N ASP A 212 11.50 -16.96 -5.25
CA ASP A 212 12.72 -16.88 -6.08
C ASP A 212 12.62 -15.69 -7.05
N PRO A 213 13.41 -14.61 -6.88
CA PRO A 213 13.39 -13.45 -7.77
C PRO A 213 13.63 -13.80 -9.23
N GLY A 214 14.42 -14.86 -9.52
CA GLY A 214 14.74 -15.30 -10.88
C GLY A 214 13.49 -15.65 -11.70
N LEU A 215 12.42 -16.11 -11.04
CA LEU A 215 11.14 -16.45 -11.67
C LEU A 215 10.30 -15.21 -12.06
N TYR A 216 10.71 -14.02 -11.64
CA TYR A 216 9.99 -12.76 -11.86
C TYR A 216 10.78 -11.81 -12.77
N LEU A 217 12.09 -11.99 -12.95
CA LEU A 217 12.91 -11.12 -13.81
C LEU A 217 12.40 -11.07 -15.26
N ASN A 218 11.94 -12.20 -15.80
CA ASN A 218 11.42 -12.28 -17.17
C ASN A 218 10.05 -11.61 -17.35
N LEU A 219 9.36 -11.22 -16.27
CA LEU A 219 8.10 -10.47 -16.38
C LEU A 219 8.32 -9.10 -17.02
N VAL A 220 9.46 -8.46 -16.72
CA VAL A 220 9.83 -7.15 -17.26
C VAL A 220 10.16 -7.24 -18.75
N ALA A 221 10.78 -8.34 -19.18
CA ALA A 221 11.11 -8.57 -20.59
C ALA A 221 9.84 -8.82 -21.43
N ARG A 222 8.90 -9.62 -20.93
CA ARG A 222 7.67 -9.98 -21.67
C ARG A 222 6.64 -8.85 -21.79
N SER A 223 6.66 -7.85 -20.90
CA SER A 223 5.81 -6.67 -21.04
C SER A 223 6.21 -5.71 -22.16
N SER A 224 7.36 -5.95 -22.81
CA SER A 224 7.85 -5.14 -23.94
C SER A 224 7.61 -5.77 -25.31
N GLU A 225 7.11 -7.01 -25.36
CA GLU A 225 6.71 -7.66 -26.62
C GLU A 225 5.22 -7.42 -26.87
N PRO A 226 4.83 -6.80 -28.02
CA PRO A 226 3.43 -6.66 -28.36
C PRO A 226 2.83 -8.05 -28.56
N SER A 227 1.70 -8.31 -27.90
CA SER A 227 0.92 -9.54 -28.08
C SER A 227 0.48 -9.64 -29.54
N VAL A 228 1.17 -10.49 -30.31
CA VAL A 228 0.67 -10.95 -31.60
C VAL A 228 -0.49 -11.88 -31.30
N SER A 229 -1.70 -11.41 -31.58
CA SER A 229 -2.94 -12.18 -31.55
C SER A 229 -2.92 -13.26 -32.63
N GLU A 230 -3.11 -14.52 -32.22
CA GLU A 230 -3.70 -15.58 -33.07
C GLU A 230 -5.21 -15.38 -33.21
#